data_AF-A0A351J7L7-F1
#
_entry.id   AF-A0A351J7L7-F1
#
_cell.length_a   1.000
_cell.length_b   1.000
_cell.length_c   1.000
_cell.angle_alpha   90.00
_cell.angle_beta   90.00
_cell.angle_gamma   90.00
#
_symmetry.space_group_name_H-M   'P 1'
#
loop_
_entity.id
_entity.type
_entity.pdbx_description
1 polymer ?
#
loop_
_entity_poly.entity_id
_entity_poly.type
_entity_poly.pdbx_seq_one_letter_code
_entity_poly.pdbx_strand_id
1 'polypeptide(L)'
;EERPIISAVFHNRLRLKRPLESCATVQYALGYHKPKLTYDDLEINSPYNTYRNAGLPPAPIANPGLDSILAALYPAEVDYLYFVAKSDGSHVFTKTYNDHLRAQRNLK
;
A
#
# COMPACT_ATOMS: atom_id res chain seq x y z
N GLU A 1 -5.67 -14.28 3.46
CA GLU A 1 -5.50 -14.85 2.11
C GLU A 1 -4.83 -13.88 1.14
N GLU A 2 -5.24 -12.60 1.04
CA GLU A 2 -4.68 -11.65 0.06
C GLU A 2 -3.26 -11.10 0.40
N ARG A 3 -2.72 -11.36 1.60
CA ARG A 3 -1.42 -10.80 2.05
C ARG A 3 -0.26 -11.08 1.09
N PRO A 4 -0.07 -12.30 0.53
CA PRO A 4 0.98 -12.55 -0.45
C PRO A 4 0.82 -11.73 -1.74
N ILE A 5 -0.42 -11.42 -2.16
CA ILE A 5 -0.70 -10.60 -3.35
C ILE A 5 -0.40 -9.12 -3.07
N ILE A 6 -0.80 -8.62 -1.88
CA ILE A 6 -0.45 -7.25 -1.44
C ILE A 6 1.08 -7.10 -1.33
N SER A 7 1.76 -8.11 -0.76
CA SER A 7 3.22 -8.17 -0.70
C SER A 7 3.83 -8.08 -2.11
N ALA A 8 3.32 -8.88 -3.06
CA ALA A 8 3.76 -8.83 -4.45
C ALA A 8 3.65 -7.43 -5.07
N VAL A 9 2.54 -6.70 -4.82
CA VAL A 9 2.38 -5.32 -5.29
C VAL A 9 3.50 -4.41 -4.79
N PHE A 10 3.84 -4.47 -3.49
CA PHE A 10 4.92 -3.65 -2.94
C PHE A 10 6.29 -4.07 -3.47
N HIS A 11 6.58 -5.38 -3.56
CA HIS A 11 7.83 -5.87 -4.16
C HIS A 11 7.98 -5.44 -5.62
N ASN A 12 6.90 -5.52 -6.42
CA ASN A 12 6.90 -5.09 -7.81
C ASN A 12 7.17 -3.58 -7.93
N ARG A 13 6.55 -2.75 -7.09
CA ARG A 13 6.81 -1.30 -7.05
C ARG A 13 8.25 -0.99 -6.65
N LEU A 14 8.78 -1.65 -5.63
CA LEU A 14 10.18 -1.50 -5.19
C LEU A 14 11.16 -1.83 -6.33
N ARG A 15 10.94 -2.94 -7.03
CA ARG A 15 11.77 -3.34 -8.19
C ARG A 15 11.76 -2.30 -9.30
N LEU A 16 10.63 -1.62 -9.50
CA LEU A 16 10.47 -0.53 -10.47
C LEU A 16 10.88 0.85 -9.93
N LYS A 17 11.44 0.94 -8.70
CA LYS A 17 11.77 2.19 -8.02
C LYS A 17 10.60 3.17 -7.93
N ARG A 18 9.37 2.65 -7.84
CA ARG A 18 8.15 3.46 -7.68
C ARG A 18 7.83 3.67 -6.19
N PRO A 19 7.27 4.83 -5.82
CA PRO A 19 6.76 5.04 -4.46
C PRO A 19 5.70 3.99 -4.08
N LEU A 20 5.63 3.64 -2.80
CA LEU A 20 4.69 2.61 -2.32
C LEU A 20 3.27 3.17 -2.16
N GLU A 21 3.14 4.49 -1.94
CA GLU A 21 1.85 5.21 -1.85
C GLU A 21 0.91 4.56 -0.82
N SER A 22 1.44 4.16 0.33
CA SER A 22 0.67 3.47 1.37
C SER A 22 0.15 4.46 2.42
N CYS A 23 -1.17 4.58 2.49
CA CYS A 23 -1.87 5.37 3.52
C CYS A 23 -1.47 4.97 4.95
N ALA A 24 -1.13 3.70 5.20
CA ALA A 24 -0.70 3.25 6.52
C ALA A 24 0.59 3.94 6.99
N THR A 25 1.49 4.26 6.06
CA THR A 25 2.74 4.96 6.37
C THR A 25 2.54 6.44 6.68
N VAL A 26 1.57 7.08 6.00
CA VAL A 26 1.12 8.45 6.30
C VAL A 26 0.42 8.49 7.66
N GLN A 27 -0.45 7.52 7.95
CA GLN A 27 -1.12 7.40 9.25
C GLN A 27 -0.12 7.29 10.40
N TYR A 28 0.95 6.51 10.21
CA TYR A 28 2.04 6.42 11.17
C TYR A 28 2.78 7.75 11.32
N ALA A 29 3.08 8.43 10.21
CA ALA A 29 3.75 9.73 10.22
C ALA A 29 2.95 10.83 10.96
N LEU A 30 1.61 10.75 10.98
CA LEU A 30 0.76 11.68 11.73
C LEU A 30 0.85 11.50 13.25
N GLY A 31 1.23 10.31 13.73
CA GLY A 31 1.39 10.03 15.17
C GLY A 31 0.09 9.86 15.97
N TYR A 32 -1.08 9.98 15.34
CA TYR A 32 -2.39 9.68 15.93
C TYR A 32 -3.26 8.94 14.92
N HIS A 33 -4.32 8.26 15.36
CA HIS A 33 -5.25 7.58 14.47
C HIS A 33 -6.31 8.55 13.93
N LYS A 34 -6.42 8.64 12.61
CA LYS A 34 -7.41 9.45 11.89
C LYS A 34 -8.33 8.49 11.12
N PRO A 35 -9.66 8.54 11.29
CA PRO A 35 -10.57 7.61 10.61
C PRO A 35 -10.50 7.69 9.08
N LYS A 36 -10.18 8.87 8.55
CA LYS A 36 -10.06 9.12 7.11
C LYS A 36 -8.94 10.12 6.86
N LEU A 37 -7.99 9.72 6.02
CA LEU A 37 -6.95 10.61 5.52
C LEU A 37 -7.52 11.52 4.41
N THR A 38 -7.10 12.78 4.44
CA THR A 38 -7.37 13.79 3.41
C THR A 38 -6.18 13.88 2.44
N TYR A 39 -6.37 14.58 1.31
CA TYR A 39 -5.26 14.84 0.38
C TYR A 39 -4.13 15.63 1.05
N ASP A 40 -4.47 16.62 1.87
CA ASP A 40 -3.48 17.41 2.63
C ASP A 40 -2.63 16.54 3.56
N ASP A 41 -3.21 15.49 4.17
CA ASP A 41 -2.42 14.57 5.01
C ASP A 41 -1.35 13.82 4.18
N LEU A 42 -1.62 13.53 2.91
CA LEU A 42 -0.68 12.84 2.02
C LEU A 42 0.55 13.70 1.70
N GLU A 43 0.48 15.00 1.95
CA GLU A 43 1.58 15.94 1.72
C GLU A 43 2.52 16.08 2.92
N ILE A 44 2.27 15.41 4.05
CA ILE A 44 3.09 15.52 5.25
C ILE A 44 4.58 15.30 4.95
N ASN A 45 5.43 16.21 5.43
CA ASN A 45 6.87 16.10 5.29
C ASN A 45 7.44 15.17 6.37
N SER A 46 7.61 13.88 6.03
CA SER A 46 8.15 12.85 6.92
C SER A 46 8.91 11.81 6.10
N PRO A 47 10.02 11.24 6.60
CA PRO A 47 10.71 10.16 5.92
C PRO A 47 9.85 8.88 5.83
N TYR A 48 8.79 8.77 6.63
CA TYR A 48 7.82 7.66 6.53
C TYR A 48 6.79 7.86 5.42
N ASN A 49 6.66 9.06 4.83
CA ASN A 49 5.67 9.30 3.79
C ASN A 49 6.08 8.64 2.46
N THR A 50 5.52 7.47 2.18
CA THR A 50 5.79 6.70 0.96
C THR A 50 5.08 7.22 -0.30
N TYR A 51 4.35 8.33 -0.22
CA TYR A 51 3.95 9.11 -1.40
C TYR A 51 5.06 10.04 -1.87
N ARG A 52 5.87 10.57 -0.93
CA ARG A 52 6.93 11.54 -1.21
C ARG A 52 8.31 10.90 -1.35
N ASN A 53 8.55 9.80 -0.64
CA ASN A 53 9.83 9.10 -0.62
C ASN A 53 9.69 7.72 -1.29
N ALA A 54 10.49 7.46 -2.32
CA ALA A 54 10.54 6.14 -2.95
C ALA A 54 11.30 5.14 -2.07
N GLY A 55 10.92 3.87 -2.13
CA GLY A 55 11.50 2.81 -1.31
C GLY A 55 10.71 2.51 -0.04
N LEU A 56 11.34 1.77 0.88
CA LEU A 56 10.78 1.47 2.19
C LEU A 56 10.95 2.66 3.15
N PRO A 57 10.04 2.84 4.12
CA PRO A 57 10.27 3.79 5.21
C PRO A 57 11.49 3.38 6.06
N PRO A 58 12.06 4.30 6.87
CA PRO A 58 13.28 4.03 7.65
C PRO A 58 13.18 2.87 8.64
N ALA A 59 11.97 2.58 9.13
CA ALA A 59 11.69 1.49 10.05
C ALA A 59 10.24 0.98 9.89
N PRO A 60 9.89 -0.18 10.48
CA PRO A 60 8.51 -0.66 10.52
C PRO A 60 7.55 0.34 11.16
N ILE A 61 6.30 0.34 10.69
CA ILE A 61 5.22 1.20 11.22
C ILE A 61 4.30 0.50 12.24
N ALA A 62 4.48 -0.81 12.43
CA ALA A 62 3.68 -1.63 13.32
C ALA A 62 4.41 -2.95 13.63
N ASN A 63 3.86 -3.73 14.57
CA ASN A 63 4.30 -5.10 14.86
C ASN A 63 3.59 -6.08 13.91
N PRO A 64 4.30 -6.73 12.97
CA PRO A 64 3.67 -7.66 12.04
C PRO A 64 3.35 -9.00 12.70
N GLY A 65 2.19 -9.58 12.37
CA GLY A 65 1.89 -10.98 12.67
C GLY A 65 2.67 -11.95 11.76
N LEU A 66 2.70 -13.23 12.13
CA LEU A 66 3.43 -14.28 11.40
C LEU A 66 3.04 -14.32 9.91
N ASP A 67 1.75 -14.25 9.59
CA ASP A 67 1.27 -14.27 8.20
C ASP A 67 1.83 -13.11 7.35
N SER A 68 2.01 -11.93 7.95
CA SER A 68 2.57 -10.77 7.26
C SER A 68 4.07 -10.94 7.04
N ILE A 69 4.77 -11.55 8.00
CA ILE A 69 6.20 -11.89 7.86
C ILE A 69 6.37 -12.92 6.73
N LEU A 70 5.56 -13.99 6.73
CA LEU A 70 5.59 -15.01 5.69
C LEU A 70 5.27 -14.42 4.32
N ALA A 71 4.28 -13.54 4.21
CA ALA A 71 3.96 -12.87 2.95
C ALA A 71 5.08 -11.95 2.45
N ALA A 72 5.83 -11.31 3.35
CA ALA A 72 7.00 -10.50 2.98
C ALA A 72 8.17 -11.36 2.48
N LEU A 73 8.38 -12.55 3.07
CA LEU A 73 9.40 -13.50 2.63
C LEU A 73 9.01 -14.21 1.32
N TYR A 74 7.73 -14.54 1.17
CA TYR A 74 7.18 -15.35 0.08
C TYR A 74 5.99 -14.62 -0.57
N PRO A 75 6.24 -13.53 -1.33
CA PRO A 75 5.17 -12.85 -2.07
C PRO A 75 4.60 -13.76 -3.17
N ALA A 76 3.35 -13.51 -3.57
CA ALA A 76 2.76 -14.21 -4.71
C ALA A 76 3.46 -13.84 -6.03
N GLU A 77 3.55 -14.79 -6.96
CA GLU A 77 4.12 -14.57 -8.29
C GLU A 77 3.10 -13.92 -9.24
N VAL A 78 2.88 -12.62 -9.08
CA VAL A 78 1.91 -11.83 -9.85
C VAL A 78 2.46 -10.45 -10.19
N ASP A 79 2.04 -9.87 -11.32
CA ASP A 79 2.54 -8.57 -11.81
C ASP A 79 1.66 -7.37 -11.43
N TYR A 80 0.86 -7.48 -10.38
CA TYR A 80 0.00 -6.37 -9.96
C TYR A 80 0.84 -5.20 -9.43
N LEU A 81 0.37 -3.99 -9.72
CA LEU A 81 0.98 -2.74 -9.27
C LEU A 81 0.04 -1.87 -8.44
N TYR A 82 -1.24 -2.23 -8.40
CA TYR A 82 -2.26 -1.46 -7.70
C TYR A 82 -3.26 -2.39 -7.05
N PHE A 83 -3.86 -1.93 -5.97
CA PHE A 83 -5.02 -2.55 -5.36
C PHE A 83 -5.95 -1.49 -4.78
N VAL A 84 -7.24 -1.78 -4.72
CA VAL A 84 -8.24 -0.93 -4.06
C VAL A 84 -9.14 -1.81 -3.20
N ALA A 85 -9.44 -1.36 -1.99
CA ALA A 85 -10.30 -2.10 -1.06
C ALA A 85 -11.77 -1.99 -1.47
N LYS A 86 -12.50 -3.09 -1.32
CA LYS A 86 -13.95 -3.16 -1.49
C LYS A 86 -14.65 -3.01 -0.13
N SER A 87 -15.97 -2.82 -0.17
CA SER A 87 -16.81 -2.73 1.04
C SER A 87 -16.88 -4.03 1.85
N ASP A 88 -16.63 -5.18 1.22
CA ASP A 88 -16.60 -6.50 1.85
C ASP A 88 -15.25 -6.83 2.53
N GLY A 89 -14.28 -5.92 2.46
CA GLY A 89 -12.93 -6.09 3.02
C GLY A 89 -11.92 -6.79 2.11
N SER A 90 -12.34 -7.29 0.94
CA SER A 90 -11.43 -7.80 -0.10
C SER A 90 -10.85 -6.68 -0.97
N HIS A 91 -9.94 -7.02 -1.89
CA HIS A 91 -9.31 -6.05 -2.78
C HIS A 91 -9.52 -6.38 -4.26
N VAL A 92 -9.53 -5.36 -5.11
CA VAL A 92 -9.37 -5.50 -6.56
C VAL A 92 -7.93 -5.19 -6.92
N PHE A 93 -7.22 -6.15 -7.50
CA PHE A 93 -5.84 -6.01 -7.93
C PHE A 93 -5.75 -5.70 -9.42
N THR A 94 -4.91 -4.74 -9.82
CA THR A 94 -4.74 -4.36 -11.22
C THR A 94 -3.28 -4.13 -11.60
N LYS A 95 -2.96 -4.35 -12.88
CA LYS A 95 -1.61 -4.16 -13.43
C LYS A 95 -1.37 -2.71 -13.86
N THR A 96 -2.40 -2.03 -14.38
CA THR A 96 -2.27 -0.67 -14.91
C THR A 96 -3.02 0.36 -14.07
N TYR A 97 -2.58 1.61 -14.15
CA TYR A 97 -3.22 2.73 -13.47
C TYR A 97 -4.64 2.98 -14.01
N ASN A 98 -4.83 2.84 -15.32
CA ASN A 98 -6.16 3.03 -15.93
C ASN A 98 -7.16 1.99 -15.43
N ASP A 99 -6.74 0.74 -15.24
CA ASP A 99 -7.60 -0.30 -14.66
C ASP A 99 -7.90 0.01 -13.19
N HIS A 100 -6.91 0.49 -12.44
CA HIS A 100 -7.10 0.91 -11.05
C HIS A 100 -8.15 2.03 -10.92
N LEU A 101 -8.07 3.05 -11.78
CA LEU A 101 -9.06 4.13 -11.82
C LEU A 101 -10.46 3.66 -12.24
N ARG A 102 -10.56 2.65 -13.10
CA ARG A 102 -11.86 2.02 -13.41
C ARG A 102 -12.39 1.25 -12.21
N ALA A 103 -11.55 0.46 -11.53
CA ALA A 103 -11.93 -0.26 -10.32
C ALA A 103 -12.40 0.70 -9.21
N GLN A 104 -11.67 1.78 -8.95
CA GLN A 104 -12.08 2.81 -7.97
C GLN A 104 -13.42 3.44 -8.29
N ARG A 105 -13.73 3.71 -9.57
CA ARG A 105 -15.02 4.30 -9.98
C ARG A 105 -16.19 3.32 -9.80
N ASN A 106 -15.96 2.03 -10.04
CA ASN A 106 -17.00 1.00 -9.92
C ASN A 106 -17.30 0.61 -8.46
N LEU A 107 -16.44 0.99 -7.51
CA LEU A 107 -16.59 0.72 -6.08
C LEU A 107 -17.19 1.91 -5.30
N LYS A 108 -17.41 3.06 -5.96
CA LYS A 108 -18.14 4.21 -5.42
C LYS A 108 -19.62 4.06 -5.75
#